data_AF-A0A7X3NST2-F1
#
_entry.id   AF-A0A7X3NST2-F1
#
_cell.length_a   1.000
_cell.length_b   1.000
_cell.length_c   1.000
_cell.angle_alpha   90.00
_cell.angle_beta   90.00
_cell.angle_gamma   90.00
#
_symmetry.space_group_name_H-M   'P 1'
#
loop_
_entity.id
_entity.type
_entity.pdbx_description
1 polymer ?
#
loop_
_entity_poly.entity_id
_entity_poly.type
_entity_poly.pdbx_seq_one_letter_code
_entity_poly.pdbx_strand_id
1 'polypeptide(L)'
;MAKIKVLIASGISQEVADMLQDAPPEMEINFLPEGESLSDHLSDVEILYGTVPEAALPSAKSLQWVMQPFVGVEGSMYPAFKE
;
A
#
# COMPACT_ATOMS: atom_id res chain seq x y z
N MET A 1 2.74 4.24 21.12
CA MET A 1 2.92 3.14 20.13
C MET A 1 3.24 3.77 18.80
N ALA A 2 4.03 3.12 17.94
CA ALA A 2 4.20 3.58 16.57
C ALA A 2 2.86 3.42 15.82
N LYS A 3 2.56 4.34 14.89
CA LYS A 3 1.37 4.24 14.04
C LYS A 3 1.63 3.24 12.91
N ILE A 4 0.59 2.50 12.53
CA ILE A 4 0.61 1.61 11.37
C ILE A 4 0.58 2.47 10.12
N LYS A 5 1.62 2.38 9.30
CA LYS A 5 1.73 3.13 8.04
C LYS A 5 1.03 2.43 6.90
N VAL A 6 0.00 3.09 6.37
CA VAL A 6 -0.82 2.63 5.24
C VAL A 6 -0.54 3.53 4.03
N LEU A 7 -0.20 2.94 2.89
CA LEU A 7 -0.08 3.64 1.62
C LEU A 7 -1.22 3.26 0.68
N ILE A 8 -1.98 4.25 0.22
CA ILE A 8 -2.99 4.12 -0.82
C ILE A 8 -2.35 4.46 -2.16
N ALA A 9 -2.07 3.46 -2.99
CA ALA A 9 -1.38 3.61 -4.28
C ALA A 9 -2.28 3.36 -5.50
N SER A 10 -3.56 3.05 -5.28
CA SER A 10 -4.56 2.97 -6.35
C SER A 10 -5.47 4.19 -6.34
N GLY A 11 -5.96 4.60 -7.51
CA GLY A 11 -6.96 5.65 -7.61
C GLY A 11 -8.22 5.30 -6.82
N ILE A 12 -8.42 5.94 -5.68
CA ILE A 12 -9.67 5.90 -4.92
C ILE A 12 -10.46 7.18 -5.16
N SER A 13 -11.79 7.12 -5.00
CA SER A 13 -12.62 8.32 -5.14
C SER A 13 -12.37 9.30 -3.99
N GLN A 14 -12.66 10.58 -4.22
CA GLN A 14 -12.59 11.61 -3.16
C GLN A 14 -13.49 11.26 -1.97
N GLU A 15 -14.66 10.67 -2.21
CA GLU A 15 -15.56 10.19 -1.16
C GLU A 15 -14.88 9.18 -0.24
N VAL A 16 -14.16 8.19 -0.79
CA VAL A 16 -13.41 7.23 0.02
C VAL A 16 -12.26 7.92 0.73
N ALA A 17 -11.56 8.86 0.08
CA ALA A 17 -10.49 9.62 0.71
C ALA A 17 -10.98 10.43 1.92
N ASP A 18 -12.18 11.01 1.83
CA ASP A 18 -12.81 11.75 2.92
C ASP A 18 -13.20 10.81 4.07
N MET A 19 -13.73 9.62 3.78
CA MET A 19 -14.02 8.61 4.81
C MET A 19 -12.76 8.15 5.57
N LEU A 20 -11.61 8.10 4.90
CA LEU A 20 -10.34 7.69 5.52
C LEU A 20 -9.78 8.74 6.48
N GLN A 21 -10.31 9.97 6.50
CA GLN A 21 -9.93 10.98 7.51
C GLN A 21 -10.36 10.59 8.92
N ASP A 22 -11.40 9.77 9.04
CA ASP A 22 -11.92 9.22 10.31
C ASP A 22 -11.20 7.93 10.72
N ALA A 23 -10.08 7.59 10.08
CA ALA A 23 -9.30 6.41 10.44
C ALA A 23 -8.84 6.45 11.90
N PRO A 24 -8.71 5.27 12.54
CA PRO A 24 -8.24 5.19 13.92
C PRO A 24 -6.89 5.91 14.12
N PRO A 25 -6.65 6.56 15.27
CA PRO A 25 -5.45 7.37 15.50
C PRO A 25 -4.14 6.56 15.47
N GLU A 26 -4.22 5.24 15.63
CA GLU A 26 -3.13 4.30 15.45
C GLU A 26 -2.74 4.08 13.99
N MET A 27 -3.50 4.58 13.02
CA MET A 27 -3.19 4.50 11.59
C MET A 27 -2.66 5.84 11.07
N GLU A 28 -1.70 5.75 10.15
CA GLU A 28 -1.22 6.86 9.35
C GLU A 28 -1.47 6.52 7.89
N ILE A 29 -2.49 7.16 7.30
CA ILE A 29 -2.90 6.93 5.92
C ILE A 29 -2.24 7.97 5.03
N ASN A 30 -1.42 7.50 4.10
CA ASN A 30 -0.76 8.30 3.08
C ASN A 30 -1.27 7.90 1.70
N PHE A 31 -1.35 8.87 0.80
CA PHE A 31 -1.71 8.66 -0.60
C PHE A 31 -0.45 8.77 -1.44
N LEU A 32 -0.26 7.85 -2.38
CA LEU A 32 0.84 7.97 -3.34
C LEU A 32 0.64 9.26 -4.16
N PRO A 33 1.61 10.18 -4.16
CA PRO A 33 1.49 11.40 -4.95
C PRO A 33 1.41 11.11 -6.45
N GLU A 34 0.69 11.95 -7.18
CA GLU A 34 0.54 11.78 -8.62
C GLU A 34 1.89 11.86 -9.34
N GLY A 35 2.18 10.84 -10.16
CA GLY A 35 3.41 10.76 -10.95
C GLY A 35 4.64 10.26 -10.18
N GLU A 36 4.54 10.00 -8.88
CA GLU A 36 5.64 9.45 -8.09
C GLU A 36 5.75 7.93 -8.16
N SER A 37 6.98 7.42 -8.00
CA SER A 37 7.23 5.98 -8.03
C SER A 37 6.86 5.34 -6.70
N LEU A 38 6.10 4.24 -6.76
CA LEU A 38 5.75 3.45 -5.56
C LEU A 38 7.00 3.02 -4.77
N SER A 39 8.11 2.67 -5.44
CA SER A 39 9.36 2.23 -4.81
C SER A 39 9.91 3.20 -3.78
N ASP A 40 9.70 4.49 -3.99
CA ASP A 40 10.32 5.57 -3.21
C ASP A 40 9.57 5.81 -1.89
N HIS A 41 8.35 5.25 -1.79
CA HIS A 41 7.45 5.40 -0.64
C HIS A 41 7.22 4.10 0.13
N LEU A 42 7.79 2.97 -0.30
CA LEU A 42 7.51 1.65 0.29
C LEU A 42 8.34 1.28 1.53
N SER A 43 9.41 2.01 1.82
CA SER A 43 10.44 1.55 2.77
C SER A 43 9.93 1.28 4.19
N ASP A 44 9.03 2.12 4.67
CA ASP A 44 8.47 2.09 6.02
C ASP A 44 6.96 1.87 6.01
N VAL A 45 6.38 1.52 4.86
CA VAL A 45 4.97 1.16 4.73
C VAL A 45 4.75 -0.26 5.23
N GLU A 46 3.74 -0.43 6.07
CA GLU A 46 3.34 -1.74 6.63
C GLU A 46 2.19 -2.34 5.83
N ILE A 47 1.27 -1.50 5.35
CA ILE A 47 0.09 -1.91 4.57
C ILE A 47 0.04 -1.12 3.26
N LEU A 48 -0.02 -1.83 2.14
CA LEU A 48 -0.28 -1.24 0.83
C LEU A 48 -1.72 -1.53 0.39
N TYR A 49 -2.49 -0.49 0.04
CA TYR A 49 -3.70 -0.63 -0.76
C TYR A 49 -3.38 -0.30 -2.22
N GLY A 50 -3.33 -1.33 -3.07
CA GLY A 50 -2.92 -1.21 -4.46
C GLY A 50 -2.23 -2.46 -4.98
N THR A 51 -1.45 -2.32 -6.04
CA THR A 51 -0.59 -3.37 -6.58
C THR A 51 0.88 -3.03 -6.30
N VAL A 52 1.68 -4.02 -5.92
CA VAL A 52 3.14 -3.88 -5.81
C VAL A 52 3.78 -4.74 -6.89
N PRO A 53 4.56 -4.18 -7.82
CA PRO A 53 5.35 -4.98 -8.74
C PRO A 53 6.42 -5.79 -7.99
N GLU A 54 6.72 -7.01 -8.44
CA GLU A 54 7.76 -7.85 -7.81
C GLU A 54 9.11 -7.13 -7.67
N ALA A 55 9.49 -6.34 -8.69
CA ALA A 55 10.72 -5.56 -8.70
C ALA A 55 10.78 -4.45 -7.62
N ALA A 56 9.64 -4.05 -7.06
CA ALA A 56 9.56 -3.05 -6.00
C ALA A 56 9.60 -3.67 -4.59
N LEU A 57 9.39 -4.99 -4.45
CA LEU A 57 9.44 -5.69 -3.16
C LEU A 57 10.76 -5.48 -2.40
N PRO A 58 11.96 -5.44 -3.03
CA PRO A 58 13.20 -5.15 -2.32
C PRO A 58 13.20 -3.80 -1.60
N SER A 59 12.41 -2.82 -2.04
CA SER A 59 12.28 -1.52 -1.38
C SER A 59 11.32 -1.56 -0.19
N ALA A 60 10.47 -2.57 -0.07
CA ALA A 60 9.42 -2.67 0.93
C ALA A 60 9.91 -3.33 2.24
N LYS A 61 10.65 -2.58 3.07
CA LYS A 61 11.35 -3.16 4.25
C LYS A 61 10.42 -3.51 5.40
N SER A 62 9.25 -2.89 5.47
CA SER A 62 8.31 -3.04 6.58
C SER A 62 6.97 -3.63 6.14
N LEU A 63 6.81 -3.96 4.86
CA LEU A 63 5.53 -4.36 4.28
C LEU A 63 5.11 -5.73 4.80
N GLN A 64 3.91 -5.78 5.39
CA GLN A 64 3.33 -6.98 5.98
C GLN A 64 2.05 -7.40 5.25
N TRP A 65 1.36 -6.45 4.61
CA TRP A 65 0.07 -6.71 3.97
C TRP A 65 -0.10 -5.92 2.67
N VAL A 66 -0.61 -6.58 1.64
CA VAL A 66 -1.01 -5.95 0.37
C VAL A 66 -2.49 -6.23 0.14
N MET A 67 -3.31 -5.19 0.18
CA MET A 67 -4.72 -5.23 -0.16
C MET A 67 -4.91 -4.73 -1.59
N GLN A 68 -5.38 -5.60 -2.48
CA GLN A 68 -5.56 -5.27 -3.89
C GLN A 68 -7.01 -4.79 -4.12
N PRO A 69 -7.24 -3.78 -4.97
CA PRO A 69 -8.59 -3.27 -5.26
C PRO A 69 -9.38 -4.18 -6.23
N PHE A 70 -8.87 -5.37 -6.54
CA PHE A 70 -9.43 -6.29 -7.52
C PHE A 70 -9.66 -7.67 -6.92
N VAL A 71 -10.61 -8.42 -7.48
CA VAL A 71 -10.96 -9.78 -7.02
C VAL A 71 -9.90 -10.82 -7.42
N GLY A 72 -9.26 -10.61 -8.57
CA GLY A 72 -8.19 -11.47 -9.08
C GLY A 72 -6.84 -11.13 -8.47
N VAL A 73 -6.03 -12.15 -8.18
CA VAL A 73 -4.67 -12.02 -7.60
C VAL A 73 -3.58 -12.56 -8.52
N GLU A 74 -3.94 -13.02 -9.72
CA GLU A 74 -3.08 -13.74 -10.64
C GLU A 74 -1.83 -12.93 -11.02
N GLY A 75 -1.99 -11.61 -11.19
CA GLY A 75 -0.91 -10.67 -11.49
C GLY A 75 0.08 -10.41 -10.34
N SER A 76 -0.24 -10.92 -9.14
CA SER A 76 0.51 -10.70 -7.90
C SER A 76 1.00 -12.03 -7.29
N MET A 77 0.85 -13.16 -7.98
CA MET A 77 1.33 -14.48 -7.51
C MET A 77 2.84 -14.66 -7.71
N TYR A 78 3.63 -13.74 -7.17
CA TYR A 78 5.07 -13.76 -7.32
C TYR A 78 5.72 -14.94 -6.60
N PRO A 79 6.79 -15.52 -7.15
CA PRO A 79 7.67 -16.42 -6.41
C PRO A 79 8.06 -15.86 -5.03
N ALA A 80 8.35 -14.57 -4.94
CA ALA A 80 8.73 -13.88 -3.70
C ALA A 80 7.68 -13.95 -2.56
N PHE A 81 6.40 -14.25 -2.85
CA PHE A 81 5.36 -14.43 -1.83
C PHE A 81 5.18 -15.90 -1.38
N LYS A 82 5.95 -16.83 -1.95
CA LYS A 82 5.87 -18.26 -1.63
C LYS A 82 6.97 -18.73 -0.67
N GLU A 83 7.90 -17.85 -0.33
CA GLU A 83 8.99 -18.09 0.63
C GLU A 83 8.56 -17.66 2.05
#